data_AF-A0A8T7FR52-F1
#
_entry.id   AF-A0A8T7FR52-F1
#
_cell.length_a   1.000
_cell.length_b   1.000
_cell.length_c   1.000
_cell.angle_alpha   90.00
_cell.angle_beta   90.00
_cell.angle_gamma   90.00
#
_symmetry.space_group_name_H-M   'P 1'
#
loop_
_entity.id
_entity.type
_entity.pdbx_description
1 polymer ?
#
loop_
_entity_poly.entity_id
_entity_poly.type
_entity_poly.pdbx_seq_one_letter_code
_entity_poly.pdbx_strand_id
1 'polypeptide(L)'
;MKRQDVLSKSLAITGTILTWFPIFAPILLGVGSLIGAGVFRLDYLMPAELFPSALLGGGLLLWASLRAHAHSRLIGWGLGLAVFLLVGSQWLAEITGLASGETQPTPWLFALVLIPLMVYVLAVAAVGVGGILLTRTLFNNPAR
;
A
#
# COMPACT_ATOMS: atom_id res chain seq x y z
N MET A 1 25.09 6.76 -18.28
CA MET A 1 24.12 7.14 -17.22
C MET A 1 24.88 7.47 -15.95
N LYS A 2 24.63 8.62 -15.30
CA LYS A 2 25.20 8.90 -13.97
C LYS A 2 24.71 7.81 -13.00
N ARG A 3 25.56 7.26 -12.12
CA ARG A 3 25.18 6.24 -11.09
C ARG A 3 23.93 6.64 -10.31
N GLN A 4 23.76 7.95 -10.11
CA GLN A 4 22.64 8.52 -9.41
C GLN A 4 21.28 8.24 -10.08
N ASP A 5 21.26 8.21 -11.42
CA ASP A 5 20.05 7.96 -12.21
C ASP A 5 19.66 6.47 -12.18
N VAL A 6 20.65 5.57 -12.15
CA VAL A 6 20.43 4.11 -12.04
C VAL A 6 19.82 3.75 -10.69
N LEU A 7 20.33 4.32 -9.60
CA LEU A 7 19.80 4.10 -8.25
C LEU A 7 18.34 4.58 -8.13
N SER A 8 18.01 5.79 -8.61
CA SER A 8 16.64 6.30 -8.54
C SER A 8 15.66 5.43 -9.33
N LYS A 9 16.10 4.90 -10.48
CA LYS A 9 15.32 3.96 -11.30
C LYS A 9 15.08 2.64 -10.59
N SER A 10 16.11 2.04 -9.99
CA SER A 10 15.95 0.78 -9.25
C SER A 10 15.04 0.96 -8.03
N LEU A 11 15.19 2.06 -7.29
CA LEU A 11 14.29 2.37 -6.17
C LEU A 11 12.84 2.57 -6.62
N ALA A 12 12.62 3.28 -7.74
CA ALA A 12 11.28 3.51 -8.26
C ALA A 12 10.61 2.20 -8.72
N ILE A 13 11.34 1.31 -9.40
CA ILE A 13 10.83 0.01 -9.85
C ILE A 13 10.52 -0.88 -8.65
N THR A 14 11.50 -1.11 -7.77
CA THR A 14 11.33 -1.98 -6.59
C THR A 14 10.25 -1.44 -5.66
N GLY A 15 10.22 -0.11 -5.46
CA GLY A 15 9.19 0.55 -4.66
C GLY A 15 7.79 0.34 -5.25
N THR A 16 7.64 0.50 -6.57
CA THR A 16 6.36 0.26 -7.26
C THR A 16 5.89 -1.17 -7.09
N ILE A 17 6.78 -2.16 -7.30
CA ILE A 17 6.44 -3.58 -7.16
C ILE A 17 5.99 -3.89 -5.73
N LEU A 18 6.74 -3.43 -4.73
CA LEU A 18 6.41 -3.66 -3.32
C LEU A 18 5.11 -2.98 -2.91
N THR A 19 4.80 -1.79 -3.42
CA THR A 19 3.53 -1.09 -3.11
C THR A 19 2.32 -1.77 -3.74
N TRP A 20 2.46 -2.35 -4.94
CA TRP A 20 1.36 -3.08 -5.59
C TRP A 20 1.13 -4.48 -5.02
N PHE A 21 2.16 -5.09 -4.41
CA PHE A 21 2.09 -6.43 -3.86
C PHE A 21 0.93 -6.66 -2.86
N PRO A 22 0.70 -5.82 -1.83
CA PRO A 22 -0.44 -5.94 -0.92
C PRO A 22 -1.82 -5.96 -1.59
N ILE A 23 -1.95 -5.31 -2.76
CA ILE A 23 -3.22 -5.20 -3.49
C ILE A 23 -3.46 -6.47 -4.30
N PHE A 24 -2.42 -7.00 -4.95
CA PHE A 24 -2.54 -8.20 -5.77
C PHE A 24 -2.48 -9.51 -4.97
N ALA A 25 -1.81 -9.53 -3.82
CA ALA A 25 -1.64 -10.74 -3.02
C ALA A 25 -2.96 -11.45 -2.66
N PRO A 26 -4.04 -10.77 -2.20
CA PRO A 26 -5.32 -11.42 -1.94
C PRO A 26 -5.92 -12.11 -3.16
N ILE A 27 -5.75 -11.52 -4.34
CA ILE A 27 -6.25 -12.07 -5.61
C ILE A 27 -5.41 -13.28 -6.01
N LEU A 28 -4.08 -13.14 -5.98
CA LEU A 28 -3.16 -14.21 -6.38
C LEU A 28 -3.29 -15.44 -5.46
N LEU A 29 -3.36 -15.23 -4.15
CA LEU A 29 -3.55 -16.29 -3.17
C LEU A 29 -4.96 -16.86 -3.22
N GLY A 30 -5.98 -16.02 -3.47
CA GLY A 30 -7.34 -16.48 -3.73
C GLY A 30 -7.42 -17.44 -4.92
N VAL A 31 -6.80 -17.09 -6.05
CA VAL A 31 -6.70 -17.97 -7.23
C VAL A 31 -5.92 -19.25 -6.91
N GLY A 32 -4.80 -19.15 -6.18
CA GLY A 32 -4.04 -20.31 -5.73
C GLY A 32 -4.87 -21.27 -4.86
N SER A 33 -5.68 -20.72 -3.94
CA SER A 33 -6.58 -21.49 -3.09
C SER A 33 -7.69 -22.18 -3.89
N LEU A 34 -8.19 -21.54 -4.95
CA LEU A 34 -9.18 -22.14 -5.85
C LEU A 34 -8.59 -23.33 -6.61
N ILE A 35 -7.36 -23.20 -7.12
CA ILE A 35 -6.69 -24.27 -7.88
C ILE A 35 -6.31 -25.44 -6.96
N GLY A 36 -5.78 -25.14 -5.77
CA GLY A 36 -5.26 -26.17 -4.85
C GLY A 36 -6.33 -26.85 -4.00
N ALA A 37 -7.31 -26.09 -3.50
CA ALA A 37 -8.31 -26.56 -2.54
C ALA A 37 -9.75 -26.56 -3.09
N GLY A 38 -9.97 -26.13 -4.34
CA GLY A 38 -11.30 -26.05 -4.97
C GLY A 38 -12.21 -24.97 -4.38
N VAL A 39 -11.70 -24.13 -3.47
CA VAL A 39 -12.46 -23.07 -2.81
C VAL A 39 -11.72 -21.75 -2.94
N PHE A 40 -12.37 -20.76 -3.54
CA PHE A 40 -11.83 -19.41 -3.61
C PHE A 40 -11.98 -18.71 -2.25
N ARG A 41 -10.86 -18.46 -1.56
CA ARG A 41 -10.83 -17.68 -0.31
C ARG A 41 -10.15 -16.35 -0.55
N LEU A 42 -10.92 -15.26 -0.52
CA LEU A 42 -10.38 -13.92 -0.60
C LEU A 42 -10.23 -13.33 0.80
N ASP A 43 -8.98 -13.16 1.22
CA ASP A 43 -8.68 -12.50 2.49
C ASP A 43 -8.64 -10.98 2.28
N TYR A 44 -9.71 -10.31 2.72
CA TYR A 44 -9.84 -8.87 2.59
C TYR A 44 -9.01 -8.09 3.63
N LEU A 45 -8.48 -8.75 4.68
CA LEU A 45 -7.62 -8.15 5.70
C LEU A 45 -6.14 -8.22 5.34
N MET A 46 -5.77 -9.17 4.48
CA MET A 46 -4.40 -9.36 4.00
C MET A 46 -3.68 -8.09 3.48
N PRO A 47 -4.32 -7.11 2.81
CA PRO A 47 -3.65 -5.85 2.48
C PRO A 47 -3.08 -5.12 3.71
N ALA A 48 -3.79 -5.15 4.84
CA ALA A 48 -3.33 -4.58 6.11
C ALA A 48 -2.19 -5.41 6.73
N GLU A 49 -2.23 -6.74 6.61
CA GLU A 49 -1.15 -7.62 7.08
C GLU A 49 0.15 -7.39 6.30
N LEU A 50 0.01 -7.13 5.00
CA LEU A 50 1.10 -6.81 4.08
C LEU A 50 1.51 -5.33 4.13
N PHE A 51 1.01 -4.56 5.10
CA PHE A 51 1.40 -3.18 5.31
C PHE A 51 2.92 -2.94 5.37
N PRO A 52 3.75 -3.82 5.97
CA PRO A 52 5.20 -3.63 5.93
C PRO A 52 5.75 -3.54 4.51
N SER A 53 5.22 -4.32 3.56
CA SER A 53 5.60 -4.20 2.14
C SER A 53 5.10 -2.90 1.50
N ALA A 54 3.89 -2.46 1.84
CA ALA A 54 3.35 -1.16 1.38
C ALA A 54 4.21 0.01 1.88
N LEU A 55 4.63 -0.05 3.15
CA LEU A 55 5.46 0.96 3.81
C LEU A 55 6.88 0.99 3.26
N LEU A 56 7.51 -0.18 3.09
CA LEU A 56 8.83 -0.28 2.47
C LEU A 56 8.79 0.20 1.01
N GLY A 57 7.81 -0.25 0.22
CA GLY A 57 7.63 0.17 -1.15
C GLY A 57 7.39 1.67 -1.28
N GLY A 58 6.45 2.20 -0.48
CA GLY A 58 6.14 3.62 -0.42
C GLY A 58 7.31 4.47 0.05
N GLY A 59 8.10 3.99 1.02
CA GLY A 59 9.32 4.66 1.49
C GLY A 59 10.39 4.75 0.40
N LEU A 60 10.61 3.66 -0.35
CA LEU A 60 11.52 3.65 -1.51
C LEU A 60 11.05 4.63 -2.60
N LEU A 61 9.74 4.64 -2.90
CA LEU A 61 9.14 5.58 -3.85
C LEU A 61 9.27 7.02 -3.38
N LEU A 62 9.03 7.30 -2.10
CA LEU A 62 9.14 8.63 -1.54
C LEU A 62 10.59 9.12 -1.64
N TRP A 63 11.56 8.29 -1.26
CA TRP A 63 12.97 8.62 -1.40
C TRP A 63 13.37 8.90 -2.86
N ALA A 64 12.96 8.04 -3.79
CA ALA A 64 13.21 8.24 -5.22
C ALA A 64 12.55 9.54 -5.74
N SER A 65 11.32 9.83 -5.30
CA SER A 65 10.56 11.02 -5.69
C SER A 65 11.18 12.32 -5.19
N LEU A 66 11.71 12.33 -3.96
CA LEU A 66 12.39 13.47 -3.36
C LEU A 66 13.69 13.76 -4.09
N ARG A 67 14.46 12.72 -4.41
CA ARG A 67 15.70 12.85 -5.18
C ARG A 67 15.47 13.34 -6.61
N ALA A 68 14.37 12.91 -7.23
CA ALA A 68 14.00 13.31 -8.57
C ALA A 68 13.20 14.63 -8.61
N HIS A 69 12.84 15.20 -7.45
CA HIS A 69 11.93 16.33 -7.31
C HIS A 69 10.61 16.18 -8.12
N ALA A 70 10.11 14.94 -8.26
CA ALA A 70 8.97 14.62 -9.10
C ALA A 70 7.97 13.73 -8.34
N HIS A 71 6.68 14.05 -8.42
CA HIS A 71 5.57 13.26 -7.82
C HIS A 71 5.64 13.04 -6.29
N SER A 72 6.54 13.72 -5.57
CA SER A 72 6.73 13.58 -4.12
C SER A 72 5.50 13.96 -3.30
N ARG A 73 4.71 14.93 -3.76
CA ARG A 73 3.46 15.33 -3.09
C ARG A 73 2.42 14.21 -3.13
N LEU A 74 2.23 13.58 -4.29
CA LEU A 74 1.27 12.48 -4.44
C LEU A 74 1.70 11.27 -3.61
N ILE A 75 2.97 10.86 -3.73
CA ILE A 75 3.52 9.71 -3.00
C ILE A 75 3.52 9.98 -1.48
N GLY A 76 3.94 11.17 -1.05
CA GLY A 76 4.01 11.54 0.36
C GLY A 76 2.64 11.63 1.03
N TRP A 77 1.67 12.31 0.42
CA TRP A 77 0.31 12.39 0.98
C TRP A 77 -0.40 11.03 0.93
N GLY A 78 -0.23 10.26 -0.15
CA GLY A 78 -0.81 8.92 -0.25
C GLY A 78 -0.24 7.98 0.82
N LEU A 79 1.08 7.98 1.02
CA LEU A 79 1.71 7.16 2.04
C LEU A 79 1.33 7.60 3.45
N GLY A 80 1.35 8.91 3.73
CA GLY A 80 0.94 9.46 5.02
C GLY A 80 -0.52 9.12 5.36
N LEU A 81 -1.43 9.24 4.39
CA LEU A 81 -2.83 8.87 4.55
C LEU A 81 -2.99 7.37 4.80
N ALA A 82 -2.27 6.51 4.06
CA ALA A 82 -2.31 5.06 4.25
C ALA A 82 -1.86 4.67 5.66
N VAL A 83 -0.73 5.22 6.14
CA VAL A 83 -0.23 4.97 7.51
C VAL A 83 -1.25 5.46 8.55
N PHE A 84 -1.75 6.69 8.39
CA PHE A 84 -2.70 7.27 9.33
C PHE A 84 -3.99 6.45 9.44
N LEU A 85 -4.57 6.04 8.32
CA LEU A 85 -5.80 5.25 8.30
C LEU A 85 -5.59 3.87 8.93
N LEU A 86 -4.49 3.21 8.61
CA LEU A 86 -4.26 1.87 9.13
C LEU A 86 -4.01 1.90 10.64
N VAL A 87 -3.05 2.71 11.08
CA VAL A 87 -2.73 2.83 12.52
C VAL A 87 -3.93 3.36 13.30
N GLY A 88 -4.63 4.36 12.76
CA GLY A 88 -5.85 4.91 13.37
C GLY A 88 -6.96 3.86 13.49
N SER A 89 -7.16 3.02 12.46
CA SER A 89 -8.17 1.96 12.50
C SER A 89 -7.86 0.87 13.53
N GLN A 90 -6.59 0.50 13.69
CA GLN A 90 -6.18 -0.48 14.71
C GLN A 90 -6.35 0.08 16.12
N TRP A 91 -5.96 1.33 16.34
CA TRP A 91 -6.10 1.98 17.64
C TRP A 91 -7.57 2.17 18.04
N LEU A 92 -8.44 2.51 17.08
CA LEU A 92 -9.89 2.54 17.30
C LEU A 92 -10.48 1.16 17.59
N ALA A 93 -10.02 0.10 16.90
CA ALA A 93 -10.46 -1.27 17.15
C ALA A 93 -10.05 -1.76 18.56
N GLU A 94 -8.91 -1.31 19.06
CA GLU A 94 -8.45 -1.60 20.43
C GLU A 94 -9.32 -0.88 21.47
N ILE A 95 -9.55 0.43 21.31
CA ILE A 95 -10.36 1.23 22.25
C ILE A 95 -11.83 0.78 22.29
N THR A 96 -12.38 0.35 21.15
CA THR A 96 -13.79 -0.09 21.07
C THR A 96 -14.03 -1.51 21.61
N GLY A 97 -12.98 -2.22 22.02
CA GLY A 97 -13.06 -3.61 22.49
C GLY A 97 -13.34 -4.63 21.37
N LEU A 98 -13.31 -4.19 20.11
CA LEU A 98 -13.44 -5.05 18.94
C LEU A 98 -12.27 -6.02 18.84
N ALA A 99 -11.06 -5.53 19.14
CA ALA A 99 -9.84 -6.32 19.11
C ALA A 99 -9.76 -7.32 20.29
N SER A 100 -10.35 -6.99 21.45
CA SER A 100 -10.40 -7.87 22.63
C SER A 100 -11.56 -8.88 22.57
N GLY A 101 -12.50 -8.71 21.63
CA GLY A 101 -13.70 -9.54 21.52
C GLY A 101 -14.73 -9.29 22.63
N GLU A 102 -14.55 -8.22 23.41
CA GLU A 102 -15.44 -7.85 24.52
C GLU A 102 -16.75 -7.22 24.02
N THR A 103 -16.75 -6.64 22.83
CA THR A 103 -17.93 -6.10 22.16
C THR A 103 -18.40 -6.99 21.02
N GLN A 104 -19.69 -7.30 20.98
CA GLN A 104 -20.29 -7.98 19.83
C GLN A 104 -20.13 -7.08 18.59
N PRO A 105 -19.66 -7.63 17.45
CA PRO A 105 -19.40 -6.83 16.27
C PRO A 105 -20.73 -6.40 15.64
N THR A 106 -21.14 -5.17 15.95
CA THR A 106 -22.31 -4.53 15.36
C THR A 106 -22.02 -4.04 13.94
N PRO A 107 -23.03 -3.80 13.08
CA PRO A 107 -22.81 -3.29 11.72
C PRO A 107 -22.01 -1.98 11.66
N TRP A 108 -22.21 -1.09 12.64
CA TRP A 108 -21.46 0.17 12.74
C TRP A 108 -19.99 -0.03 13.10
N LEU A 109 -19.71 -0.96 14.00
CA LEU A 109 -18.34 -1.35 14.37
C LEU A 109 -17.61 -2.02 13.19
N PHE A 110 -18.31 -2.83 12.40
CA PHE A 110 -17.77 -3.35 11.13
C PHE A 110 -17.46 -2.24 10.12
N ALA A 111 -18.38 -1.29 9.91
CA ALA A 111 -18.17 -0.15 9.01
C ALA A 111 -16.99 0.72 9.44
N LEU A 112 -16.80 0.90 10.76
CA LEU A 112 -15.69 1.65 11.34
C LEU A 112 -14.31 1.08 10.97
N VAL A 113 -14.20 -0.23 10.74
CA VAL A 113 -12.94 -0.89 10.35
C VAL A 113 -12.83 -1.00 8.83
N LEU A 114 -13.91 -1.41 8.15
CA LEU A 114 -13.88 -1.67 6.72
C LEU A 114 -13.73 -0.40 5.88
N ILE A 115 -14.35 0.72 6.29
CA ILE A 115 -14.24 1.98 5.53
C ILE A 115 -12.80 2.49 5.53
N PRO A 116 -12.10 2.66 6.68
CA PRO A 116 -10.69 3.02 6.68
C PRO A 116 -9.81 2.03 5.92
N LEU A 117 -10.10 0.73 6.00
CA LEU A 117 -9.37 -0.27 5.23
C LEU A 117 -9.53 -0.09 3.72
N MET A 118 -10.74 0.18 3.24
CA MET A 118 -10.98 0.51 1.82
C MET A 118 -10.22 1.77 1.40
N VAL A 119 -10.28 2.83 2.21
CA VAL A 119 -9.58 4.08 1.92
C VAL A 119 -8.06 3.88 1.98
N TYR A 120 -7.56 3.04 2.89
CA TYR A 120 -6.16 2.62 2.95
C TYR A 120 -5.73 1.94 1.64
N VAL A 121 -6.50 0.96 1.14
CA VAL A 121 -6.19 0.27 -0.13
C VAL A 121 -6.15 1.27 -1.29
N LEU A 122 -7.10 2.22 -1.34
CA LEU A 122 -7.10 3.28 -2.35
C LEU A 122 -5.89 4.21 -2.24
N ALA A 123 -5.47 4.55 -1.01
CA ALA A 123 -4.28 5.35 -0.77
C ALA A 123 -3.00 4.63 -1.21
N VAL A 124 -2.86 3.33 -0.90
CA VAL A 124 -1.75 2.49 -1.37
C VAL A 124 -1.76 2.39 -2.89
N ALA A 125 -2.93 2.21 -3.52
CA ALA A 125 -3.06 2.19 -4.97
C ALA A 125 -2.62 3.52 -5.60
N ALA A 126 -3.00 4.65 -4.99
CA ALA A 126 -2.56 5.97 -5.43
C ALA A 126 -1.02 6.11 -5.35
N VAL A 127 -0.40 5.65 -4.26
CA VAL A 127 1.08 5.60 -4.14
C VAL A 127 1.69 4.72 -5.23
N GLY A 128 1.10 3.56 -5.51
CA GLY A 128 1.54 2.65 -6.58
C GLY A 128 1.44 3.28 -7.97
N VAL A 129 0.36 4.00 -8.26
CA VAL A 129 0.21 4.80 -9.49
C VAL A 129 1.27 5.91 -9.54
N GLY A 130 1.51 6.59 -8.42
CA GLY A 130 2.58 7.57 -8.28
C GLY A 130 3.96 6.99 -8.60
N GLY A 131 4.23 5.75 -8.18
CA GLY A 131 5.45 5.02 -8.51
C GLY A 131 5.60 4.73 -10.00
N ILE A 132 4.52 4.34 -10.69
CA ILE A 132 4.51 4.15 -12.15
C ILE A 132 4.79 5.48 -12.87
N LEU A 133 4.14 6.57 -12.46
CA LEU A 133 4.35 7.90 -13.03
C LEU A 133 5.79 8.37 -12.82
N LEU A 134 6.32 8.23 -11.60
CA LEU A 134 7.71 8.55 -11.27
C LEU A 134 8.69 7.74 -12.13
N THR A 135 8.46 6.44 -12.26
CA THR A 135 9.28 5.55 -13.09
C THR A 135 9.30 6.05 -14.54
N ARG A 136 8.12 6.33 -15.12
CA ARG A 136 8.02 6.91 -16.48
C ARG A 136 8.77 8.22 -16.61
N THR A 137 8.66 9.14 -15.64
CA THR A 137 9.40 10.40 -15.65
C THR A 137 10.91 10.18 -15.63
N LEU A 138 11.42 9.26 -14.81
CA LEU A 138 12.85 8.95 -14.72
C LEU A 138 13.41 8.33 -16.00
N PHE A 139 12.62 7.57 -16.74
CA PHE A 139 13.03 6.99 -18.02
C PHE A 139 12.93 7.99 -19.19
N ASN A 140 11.93 8.86 -19.18
CA ASN A 140 11.73 9.85 -20.26
C ASN A 140 12.62 11.09 -20.10
N ASN A 141 12.93 11.49 -18.87
CA ASN A 141 13.85 12.58 -18.55
C ASN A 141 14.85 12.07 -17.51
N PRO A 142 15.93 11.39 -17.92
CA PRO A 142 17.02 11.09 -17.00
C PRO A 142 17.49 12.41 -16.39
N ALA A 143 17.47 12.50 -15.06
CA ALA A 143 17.64 13.75 -14.33
C ALA A 143 18.83 14.54 -14.87
N ARG A 144 18.62 15.83 -15.21
CA ARG A 144 19.68 16.77 -15.63
C ARG A 144 20.80 16.80 -14.58
#